data_AF-A0AAV7YNK5-F1
#
_entry.id   AF-A0AAV7YNK5-F1
#
_cell.length_a   1.000
_cell.length_b   1.000
_cell.length_c   1.000
_cell.angle_alpha   90.00
_cell.angle_beta   90.00
_cell.angle_gamma   90.00
#
_symmetry.space_group_name_H-M   'P 1'
#
loop_
_entity.id
_entity.type
_entity.pdbx_description
1 polymer ?
#
loop_
_entity_poly.entity_id
_entity_poly.type
_entity_poly.pdbx_seq_one_letter_code
_entity_poly.pdbx_strand_id
1 'polypeptide(L)'
;MNFQPILLFLITLFTLYGSFTKHVYVWNEWVWIYMKPTITILVIIYAFLRPVSKATVNYKRLVIVGLVFSLGGDVFLQYGFFIYGLVSFLIAHIFYTIAYFSGIKLKFSAIGIMMFAIPLAGFLFYLTPYLPEDKKIPVYCYCFVIMLMGVASYERNRILKSGPTKKLLFGAIFFIISDILLAIALFAHPISYLRFFNYCTYILGQWGISASIDLDQLPKDSDKGEKQSSNQKKPKKDLKKKNNKRTRKEK
;
A
#
# COMPACT_ATOMS: atom_id res chain seq x y z
N MET A 1 -6.25 0.31 -21.14
CA MET A 1 -6.52 1.42 -20.20
C MET A 1 -7.51 0.91 -19.17
N ASN A 2 -7.10 0.75 -17.90
CA ASN A 2 -7.94 0.14 -16.86
C ASN A 2 -8.99 1.15 -16.36
N PHE A 3 -10.21 1.11 -16.88
CA PHE A 3 -11.31 2.01 -16.52
C PHE A 3 -11.82 1.88 -15.07
N GLN A 4 -11.57 0.74 -14.42
CA GLN A 4 -12.14 0.41 -13.10
C GLN A 4 -11.65 1.29 -11.93
N PRO A 5 -10.34 1.59 -11.75
CA PRO A 5 -9.89 2.48 -10.68
C PRO A 5 -10.29 3.95 -10.90
N ILE A 6 -10.39 4.39 -12.15
CA ILE A 6 -10.88 5.74 -12.48
C ILE A 6 -12.36 5.84 -12.14
N LEU A 7 -13.16 4.81 -12.44
CA LEU A 7 -14.58 4.78 -12.11
C LEU A 7 -14.83 4.79 -10.60
N LEU A 8 -14.09 4.00 -9.82
CA LEU A 8 -14.17 4.04 -8.35
C LEU A 8 -13.75 5.40 -7.79
N PHE A 9 -12.68 5.98 -8.32
CA PHE A 9 -12.23 7.32 -7.94
C PHE A 9 -13.25 8.41 -8.31
N LEU A 10 -13.88 8.32 -9.48
CA LEU A 10 -14.92 9.23 -9.94
C LEU A 10 -16.22 9.07 -9.15
N ILE A 11 -16.62 7.84 -8.79
CA ILE A 11 -17.75 7.60 -7.87
C ILE A 11 -17.45 8.24 -6.53
N THR A 12 -16.21 8.10 -6.04
CA THR A 12 -15.81 8.66 -4.74
C THR A 12 -15.77 10.19 -4.77
N LEU A 13 -15.23 10.78 -5.83
CA LEU A 13 -15.27 12.22 -6.08
C LEU A 13 -16.70 12.74 -6.27
N PHE A 14 -17.57 11.98 -6.93
CA PHE A 14 -18.98 12.32 -7.11
C PHE A 14 -19.73 12.29 -5.77
N THR A 15 -19.48 11.32 -4.89
CA THR A 15 -20.04 11.30 -3.53
C THR A 15 -19.48 12.42 -2.64
N LEU A 16 -18.19 12.76 -2.78
CA LEU A 16 -17.59 13.91 -2.08
C LEU A 16 -18.14 15.24 -2.60
N TYR A 17 -18.35 15.37 -3.91
CA TYR A 17 -18.95 16.55 -4.55
C TYR A 17 -20.43 16.72 -4.19
N GLY A 18 -21.22 15.64 -4.18
CA GLY A 18 -22.61 15.66 -3.70
C GLY A 18 -22.73 16.04 -2.23
N SER A 19 -21.69 15.78 -1.43
CA SER A 19 -21.60 16.23 -0.03
C SER A 19 -21.20 17.71 0.11
N PHE A 20 -20.61 18.30 -0.94
CA PHE A 20 -20.15 19.70 -0.96
C PHE A 20 -21.23 20.68 -1.47
N THR A 21 -22.13 20.22 -2.34
CA THR A 21 -23.12 21.09 -3.02
C THR A 21 -24.43 21.30 -2.25
N LYS A 22 -24.70 20.54 -1.19
CA LYS A 22 -25.78 20.86 -0.25
C LYS A 22 -25.27 21.79 0.84
N HIS A 23 -25.58 23.08 0.69
CA HIS A 23 -25.37 24.17 1.62
C HIS A 23 -25.09 23.77 3.09
N VAL A 24 -23.86 24.08 3.53
CA VAL A 24 -23.54 24.75 4.80
C VAL A 24 -24.63 24.62 5.88
N TYR A 25 -24.50 23.59 6.75
CA TYR A 25 -24.69 23.65 8.23
C TYR A 25 -25.19 22.35 8.89
N VAL A 26 -25.60 21.31 8.16
CA VAL A 26 -25.99 20.05 8.80
C VAL A 26 -25.28 18.89 8.11
N TRP A 27 -24.03 18.66 8.52
CA TRP A 27 -23.33 17.42 8.21
C TRP A 27 -24.13 16.29 8.83
N ASN A 28 -24.95 15.64 8.03
CA ASN A 28 -25.72 14.51 8.52
C ASN A 28 -24.71 13.41 8.86
N GLU A 29 -24.47 13.14 10.15
CA GLU A 29 -23.45 12.18 10.59
C GLU A 29 -23.61 10.82 9.89
N TRP A 30 -24.84 10.48 9.50
CA TRP A 30 -25.19 9.32 8.68
C TRP A 30 -24.38 9.20 7.38
N VAL A 31 -24.09 10.30 6.68
CA VAL A 31 -23.27 10.24 5.46
C VAL A 31 -21.88 9.71 5.80
N TRP A 32 -21.28 10.23 6.86
CA TRP A 32 -19.95 9.84 7.30
C TRP A 32 -19.90 8.41 7.86
N ILE A 33 -20.98 8.01 8.54
CA ILE A 33 -21.18 6.66 9.09
C ILE A 33 -21.09 5.60 7.99
N TYR A 34 -21.79 5.82 6.87
CA TYR A 34 -21.88 4.81 5.82
C TYR A 34 -20.78 4.93 4.75
N MET A 35 -20.24 6.14 4.52
CA MET A 35 -19.28 6.35 3.42
C MET A 35 -17.95 5.64 3.62
N LYS A 36 -17.36 5.72 4.83
CA LYS A 36 -16.05 5.08 5.10
C LYS A 36 -16.09 3.57 4.91
N PRO A 37 -17.01 2.83 5.59
CA PRO A 37 -17.13 1.39 5.40
C PRO A 37 -17.42 1.00 3.95
N THR A 38 -18.31 1.74 3.27
CA THR A 38 -18.66 1.45 1.87
C THR A 38 -17.44 1.55 0.95
N ILE A 39 -16.64 2.60 1.10
CA ILE A 39 -15.43 2.77 0.27
C ILE A 39 -14.42 1.67 0.58
N THR A 40 -14.20 1.34 1.86
CA THR A 40 -13.30 0.27 2.24
C THR A 40 -13.76 -1.09 1.68
N ILE A 41 -15.07 -1.36 1.65
CA ILE A 41 -15.65 -2.56 1.01
C ILE A 41 -15.35 -2.56 -0.49
N LEU A 42 -15.53 -1.45 -1.20
CA LEU A 42 -15.22 -1.36 -2.63
C LEU A 42 -13.73 -1.59 -2.90
N VAL A 43 -12.85 -1.07 -2.04
CA VAL A 43 -11.41 -1.30 -2.11
C VAL A 43 -11.07 -2.78 -1.86
N ILE A 44 -11.73 -3.44 -0.91
CA ILE A 44 -11.59 -4.88 -0.65
C ILE A 44 -12.01 -5.69 -1.88
N ILE A 45 -13.17 -5.38 -2.47
CA ILE A 45 -13.66 -6.06 -3.68
C ILE A 45 -12.66 -5.87 -4.82
N TYR A 46 -12.19 -4.64 -5.03
CA TYR A 46 -11.15 -4.35 -6.02
C TYR A 46 -9.89 -5.19 -5.79
N ALA A 47 -9.37 -5.23 -4.55
CA ALA A 47 -8.19 -6.03 -4.20
C ALA A 47 -8.44 -7.53 -4.42
N PHE A 48 -9.61 -8.03 -4.06
CA PHE A 48 -9.98 -9.44 -4.19
C PHE A 48 -10.10 -9.89 -5.64
N LEU A 49 -10.71 -9.07 -6.50
CA LEU A 49 -10.91 -9.37 -7.92
C LEU A 49 -9.64 -9.25 -8.76
N ARG A 50 -8.56 -8.66 -8.24
CA ARG A 50 -7.28 -8.54 -8.98
C ARG A 50 -6.60 -9.91 -9.13
N PRO A 51 -6.39 -10.42 -10.35
CA PRO A 51 -5.53 -11.59 -10.54
C PRO A 51 -4.10 -11.29 -10.08
N VAL A 52 -3.38 -12.31 -9.63
CA VAL A 52 -1.98 -12.19 -9.20
C VAL A 52 -1.23 -13.48 -9.52
N SER A 53 0.07 -13.37 -9.75
CA SER A 53 0.94 -14.54 -9.88
C SER A 53 1.06 -15.31 -8.56
N LYS A 54 1.55 -16.57 -8.63
CA LYS A 54 1.85 -17.37 -7.43
C LYS A 54 2.85 -16.68 -6.50
N ALA A 55 3.78 -15.88 -7.04
CA ALA A 55 4.78 -15.17 -6.24
C ALA A 55 4.17 -14.02 -5.40
N THR A 56 3.04 -13.45 -5.82
CA THR A 56 2.40 -12.29 -5.18
C THR A 56 1.12 -12.64 -4.42
N VAL A 57 0.69 -13.91 -4.41
CA VAL A 57 -0.54 -14.36 -3.74
C VAL A 57 -0.53 -14.12 -2.23
N ASN A 58 0.62 -14.35 -1.56
CA ASN A 58 0.75 -14.14 -0.12
C ASN A 58 0.67 -12.64 0.22
N TYR A 59 1.33 -11.79 -0.58
CA TYR A 59 1.23 -10.34 -0.45
C TYR A 59 -0.22 -9.87 -0.55
N LYS A 60 -0.93 -10.29 -1.61
CA LYS A 60 -2.35 -9.98 -1.82
C LYS A 60 -3.20 -10.39 -0.62
N ARG A 61 -3.05 -11.63 -0.13
CA ARG A 61 -3.83 -12.15 1.00
C ARG A 61 -3.63 -11.30 2.24
N LEU A 62 -2.39 -10.97 2.59
CA LEU A 62 -2.08 -10.15 3.76
C LEU A 62 -2.64 -8.73 3.64
N VAL A 63 -2.56 -8.11 2.44
CA VAL A 63 -3.19 -6.79 2.20
C VAL A 63 -4.70 -6.87 2.36
N ILE A 64 -5.37 -7.89 1.82
CA ILE A 64 -6.82 -8.06 1.97
C ILE A 64 -7.21 -8.23 3.45
N VAL A 65 -6.45 -9.02 4.21
CA VAL A 65 -6.69 -9.15 5.66
C VAL A 65 -6.54 -7.80 6.36
N GLY A 66 -5.50 -7.02 6.04
CA GLY A 66 -5.34 -5.67 6.57
C GLY A 66 -6.49 -4.73 6.20
N LEU A 67 -7.01 -4.82 4.98
CA LEU A 67 -8.18 -4.04 4.55
C LEU A 67 -9.45 -4.41 5.33
N VAL A 68 -9.67 -5.69 5.61
CA VAL A 68 -10.81 -6.17 6.43
C VAL A 68 -10.72 -5.64 7.87
N PHE A 69 -9.52 -5.65 8.46
CA PHE A 69 -9.32 -5.05 9.78
C PHE A 69 -9.46 -3.51 9.76
N SER A 70 -9.08 -2.85 8.66
CA SER A 70 -9.33 -1.41 8.49
C SER A 70 -10.84 -1.11 8.45
N LEU A 71 -11.62 -1.93 7.74
CA LEU A 71 -13.08 -1.85 7.73
C LEU A 71 -13.68 -2.02 9.14
N GLY A 72 -13.19 -3.00 9.90
CA GLY A 72 -13.58 -3.16 11.31
C GLY A 72 -13.27 -1.92 12.14
N GLY A 73 -12.11 -1.30 11.90
CA GLY A 73 -11.70 -0.05 12.54
C GLY A 73 -12.67 1.10 12.24
N ASP A 74 -13.01 1.29 10.97
CA ASP A 74 -13.98 2.28 10.52
C ASP A 74 -15.34 2.11 11.24
N VAL A 75 -15.82 0.86 11.31
CA VAL A 75 -17.09 0.53 11.96
C VAL A 75 -17.04 0.82 13.46
N PHE A 76 -16.04 0.30 14.18
CA PHE A 76 -15.95 0.48 15.64
C PHE A 76 -15.83 1.95 16.04
N LEU A 77 -14.99 2.73 15.35
CA LEU A 77 -14.82 4.16 15.66
C LEU A 77 -16.13 4.93 15.46
N GLN A 78 -16.91 4.54 14.45
CA GLN A 78 -18.16 5.22 14.13
C GLN A 78 -19.26 4.98 15.17
N TYR A 79 -19.27 3.82 15.82
CA TYR A 79 -20.17 3.49 16.92
C TYR A 79 -19.64 3.92 18.31
N GLY A 80 -18.56 4.70 18.35
CA GLY A 80 -17.98 5.22 19.60
C GLY A 80 -17.03 4.27 20.33
N PHE A 81 -16.73 3.10 19.76
CA PHE A 81 -15.82 2.11 20.34
C PHE A 81 -14.35 2.42 20.00
N PHE A 82 -13.80 3.48 20.60
CA PHE A 82 -12.46 3.98 20.28
C PHE A 82 -11.35 2.90 20.38
N ILE A 83 -11.26 2.19 21.50
CA ILE A 83 -10.20 1.19 21.72
C ILE A 83 -10.31 0.02 20.75
N TYR A 84 -11.53 -0.48 20.51
CA TYR A 84 -11.76 -1.56 19.54
C TYR A 84 -11.38 -1.13 18.12
N GLY A 85 -11.74 0.10 17.74
CA GLY A 85 -11.35 0.67 16.45
C GLY A 85 -9.83 0.81 16.31
N LEU A 86 -9.18 1.34 17.34
CA LEU A 86 -7.73 1.49 17.40
C LEU A 86 -6.99 0.15 17.29
N VAL A 87 -7.44 -0.87 18.03
CA VAL A 87 -6.88 -2.24 17.95
C VAL A 87 -7.11 -2.84 16.57
N SER A 88 -8.28 -2.63 15.97
CA SER A 88 -8.57 -3.12 14.62
C SER A 88 -7.62 -2.51 13.58
N PHE A 89 -7.41 -1.18 13.61
CA PHE A 89 -6.43 -0.54 12.74
C PHE A 89 -4.98 -0.95 13.05
N LEU A 90 -4.64 -1.17 14.32
CA LEU A 90 -3.32 -1.67 14.71
C LEU A 90 -3.04 -3.03 14.04
N ILE A 91 -4.01 -3.94 14.09
CA ILE A 91 -3.91 -5.25 13.46
C ILE A 91 -3.80 -5.08 11.93
N ALA A 92 -4.57 -4.17 11.33
CA ALA A 92 -4.46 -3.86 9.91
C ALA A 92 -3.03 -3.47 9.51
N HIS A 93 -2.41 -2.55 10.25
CA HIS A 93 -1.05 -2.09 10.01
C HIS A 93 0.01 -3.16 10.22
N ILE A 94 -0.20 -4.10 11.15
CA ILE A 94 0.66 -5.27 11.31
C ILE A 94 0.58 -6.14 10.06
N PHE A 95 -0.63 -6.45 9.56
CA PHE A 95 -0.79 -7.24 8.34
C PHE A 95 -0.21 -6.56 7.10
N TYR A 96 -0.38 -5.24 6.96
CA TYR A 96 0.28 -4.46 5.92
C TYR A 96 1.79 -4.54 6.02
N THR A 97 2.35 -4.31 7.21
CA THR A 97 3.80 -4.43 7.44
C THR A 97 4.30 -5.82 7.03
N ILE A 98 3.66 -6.90 7.50
CA ILE A 98 4.03 -8.28 7.13
C ILE A 98 3.93 -8.49 5.61
N ALA A 99 2.90 -7.95 4.95
CA ALA A 99 2.80 -7.97 3.49
C ALA A 99 4.03 -7.33 2.85
N TYR A 100 4.53 -6.21 3.37
CA TYR A 100 5.66 -5.47 2.79
C TYR A 100 6.99 -6.22 2.94
N PHE A 101 7.08 -7.23 3.81
CA PHE A 101 8.20 -8.18 3.84
C PHE A 101 8.02 -9.39 2.91
N SER A 102 6.84 -9.59 2.31
CA SER A 102 6.60 -10.77 1.47
C SER A 102 7.50 -10.78 0.24
N GLY A 103 8.29 -11.85 0.11
CA GLY A 103 9.17 -12.11 -1.02
C GLY A 103 10.49 -11.33 -1.03
N ILE A 104 10.78 -10.53 0.00
CA ILE A 104 12.00 -9.71 0.08
C ILE A 104 12.52 -9.57 1.52
N LYS A 105 13.83 -9.38 1.69
CA LYS A 105 14.41 -8.96 2.98
C LYS A 105 14.58 -7.45 2.99
N LEU A 106 13.82 -6.74 3.84
CA LEU A 106 13.99 -5.30 4.00
C LEU A 106 15.28 -5.00 4.77
N LYS A 107 15.99 -3.95 4.37
CA LYS A 107 17.18 -3.42 5.05
C LYS A 107 16.91 -1.98 5.46
N PHE A 108 16.47 -1.80 6.71
CA PHE A 108 16.13 -0.50 7.25
C PHE A 108 17.29 0.49 7.13
N SER A 109 17.08 1.56 6.37
CA SER A 109 18.03 2.66 6.23
C SER A 109 17.76 3.73 7.26
N ALA A 110 18.82 4.43 7.71
CA ALA A 110 18.69 5.60 8.56
C ALA A 110 17.75 6.66 7.95
N ILE A 111 17.86 6.88 6.62
CA ILE A 111 16.99 7.81 5.87
C ILE A 111 15.52 7.40 5.99
N GLY A 112 15.21 6.12 5.77
CA GLY A 112 13.85 5.61 5.87
C GLY A 112 13.27 5.76 7.28
N ILE A 113 14.07 5.45 8.31
CA ILE A 113 13.67 5.63 9.71
C ILE A 113 13.43 7.11 10.00
N MET A 114 14.38 8.00 9.69
CA MET A 114 14.28 9.43 9.95
C MET A 114 13.08 10.07 9.24
N MET A 115 12.78 9.65 8.01
CA MET A 115 11.67 10.17 7.21
C MET A 115 10.31 10.01 7.90
N PHE A 116 10.12 8.96 8.71
CA PHE A 116 8.87 8.74 9.45
C PHE A 116 8.98 9.06 10.94
N ALA A 117 10.13 8.82 11.57
CA ALA A 117 10.33 9.05 13.00
C ALA A 117 10.32 10.54 13.35
N ILE A 118 10.90 11.42 12.53
CA ILE A 118 10.94 12.87 12.81
C ILE A 118 9.52 13.47 12.76
N PRO A 119 8.71 13.28 11.69
CA PRO A 119 7.33 13.75 11.69
C PRO A 119 6.50 13.14 12.82
N LEU A 120 6.70 11.85 13.13
CA LEU A 120 5.98 11.20 14.23
C LEU A 120 6.31 11.82 15.58
N ALA A 121 7.59 12.08 15.86
CA ALA A 121 8.01 12.69 17.10
C ALA A 121 7.42 14.11 17.25
N GLY A 122 7.45 14.91 16.19
CA GLY A 122 6.82 16.23 16.18
C GLY A 122 5.30 16.15 16.40
N PHE A 123 4.64 15.19 15.75
CA PHE A 123 3.21 14.95 15.93
C PHE A 123 2.86 14.52 17.36
N LEU A 124 3.60 13.57 17.94
CA LEU A 124 3.37 13.10 19.32
C LEU A 124 3.68 14.18 20.35
N PHE A 125 4.72 14.99 20.12
CA PHE A 125 5.01 16.16 20.96
C PHE A 125 3.83 17.13 20.97
N TYR A 126 3.24 17.40 19.81
CA TYR A 126 2.06 18.25 19.69
C TYR A 126 0.79 17.63 20.31
N LEU A 127 0.53 16.33 20.09
CA LEU A 127 -0.73 15.68 20.47
C LEU A 127 -0.78 15.32 21.96
N THR A 128 0.37 15.01 22.58
CA THR A 128 0.45 14.49 23.96
C THR A 128 -0.29 15.32 25.01
N PRO A 129 -0.21 16.67 25.01
CA PRO A 129 -0.95 17.51 25.96
C PRO A 129 -2.48 17.39 25.86
N TYR A 130 -3.00 16.96 24.71
CA TYR A 130 -4.43 16.81 24.45
C TYR A 130 -4.96 15.41 24.74
N LEU A 131 -4.08 14.43 25.02
CA LEU A 131 -4.48 13.04 25.24
C LEU A 131 -4.89 12.81 26.69
N PRO A 132 -6.09 12.22 26.93
CA PRO A 132 -6.42 11.63 28.22
C PRO A 132 -5.36 10.60 28.65
N GLU A 133 -5.04 10.54 29.94
CA GLU A 133 -3.97 9.66 30.46
C GLU A 133 -4.18 8.18 30.10
N ASP A 134 -5.43 7.70 30.14
CA ASP A 134 -5.81 6.33 29.78
C ASP A 134 -5.61 6.01 28.29
N LYS A 135 -5.53 7.03 27.43
CA LYS A 135 -5.39 6.87 25.97
C LYS A 135 -3.97 7.08 25.47
N LYS A 136 -3.04 7.62 26.28
CA LYS A 136 -1.65 7.87 25.86
C LYS A 136 -0.94 6.60 25.40
N ILE A 137 -0.93 5.57 26.24
CA ILE A 137 -0.25 4.31 25.92
C ILE A 137 -0.82 3.67 24.65
N PRO A 138 -2.15 3.47 24.50
CA PRO A 138 -2.73 2.97 23.26
C PRO A 138 -2.33 3.78 22.02
N VAL A 139 -2.38 5.11 22.09
CA VAL A 139 -2.05 5.99 20.96
C VAL A 139 -0.56 5.92 20.61
N TYR A 140 0.34 5.86 21.59
CA TYR A 140 1.78 5.71 21.34
C TYR A 140 2.12 4.36 20.69
N CYS A 141 1.54 3.27 21.19
CA CYS A 141 1.70 1.94 20.58
C CYS A 141 1.20 1.94 19.13
N TYR A 142 0.05 2.57 18.87
CA TYR A 142 -0.49 2.73 17.52
C TYR A 142 0.44 3.51 16.60
N CYS A 143 0.88 4.69 17.05
CA CYS A 143 1.81 5.57 16.35
C CYS A 143 3.13 4.88 16.00
N PHE A 144 3.62 4.02 16.89
CA PHE A 144 4.81 3.23 16.64
C PHE A 144 4.62 2.22 15.50
N VAL A 145 3.52 1.45 15.53
CA VAL A 145 3.23 0.42 14.51
C VAL A 145 2.98 1.04 13.14
N ILE A 146 2.23 2.14 13.06
CA ILE A 146 1.99 2.80 11.77
C ILE A 146 3.28 3.41 11.19
N MET A 147 4.19 3.91 12.02
CA MET A 147 5.51 4.32 11.57
C MET A 147 6.30 3.13 11.00
N LEU A 148 6.30 1.96 11.67
CA LEU A 148 6.97 0.77 11.13
C LEU A 148 6.40 0.38 9.76
N MET A 149 5.09 0.47 9.59
CA MET A 149 4.42 0.27 8.30
C MET A 149 4.90 1.28 7.25
N GLY A 150 5.00 2.56 7.63
CA GLY A 150 5.54 3.64 6.80
C GLY A 150 6.96 3.35 6.34
N VAL A 151 7.87 3.07 7.28
CA VAL A 151 9.27 2.72 7.00
C VAL A 151 9.32 1.52 6.08
N ALA A 152 8.60 0.43 6.37
CA ALA A 152 8.59 -0.77 5.55
C ALA A 152 8.12 -0.50 4.10
N SER A 153 7.15 0.39 3.92
CA SER A 153 6.67 0.80 2.59
C SER A 153 7.76 1.53 1.78
N TYR A 154 8.50 2.44 2.42
CA TYR A 154 9.61 3.16 1.81
C TYR A 154 10.76 2.22 1.46
N GLU A 155 11.12 1.34 2.38
CA GLU A 155 12.18 0.36 2.20
C GLU A 155 11.89 -0.57 1.02
N ARG A 156 10.66 -1.10 0.94
CA ARG A 156 10.20 -1.92 -0.19
C ARG A 156 10.27 -1.14 -1.51
N ASN A 157 9.85 0.12 -1.51
CA ASN A 157 9.93 0.96 -2.71
C ASN A 157 11.37 1.30 -3.10
N ARG A 158 12.28 1.54 -2.14
CA ARG A 158 13.69 1.80 -2.43
C ARG A 158 14.37 0.59 -3.07
N ILE A 159 14.04 -0.63 -2.61
CA ILE A 159 14.63 -1.87 -3.10
C ILE A 159 14.10 -2.23 -4.49
N LEU A 160 12.77 -2.24 -4.67
CA LEU A 160 12.15 -2.74 -5.91
C LEU A 160 11.95 -1.68 -6.99
N LYS A 161 11.80 -0.39 -6.61
CA LYS A 161 11.65 0.78 -7.50
C LYS A 161 10.60 0.61 -8.62
N SER A 162 9.56 -0.18 -8.36
CA SER A 162 8.54 -0.56 -9.33
C SER A 162 7.31 0.38 -9.27
N GLY A 163 6.46 0.34 -10.30
CA GLY A 163 5.17 1.04 -10.29
C GLY A 163 4.30 0.68 -9.08
N PRO A 164 4.08 -0.62 -8.78
CA PRO A 164 3.31 -1.05 -7.61
C PRO A 164 3.88 -0.57 -6.27
N THR A 165 5.21 -0.55 -6.11
CA THR A 165 5.81 -0.08 -4.85
C THR A 165 5.77 1.44 -4.68
N LYS A 166 5.69 2.21 -5.77
CA LYS A 166 5.41 3.65 -5.68
C LYS A 166 3.98 3.90 -5.20
N LYS A 167 3.01 3.13 -5.70
CA LYS A 167 1.60 3.17 -5.22
C LYS A 167 1.50 2.77 -3.75
N LEU A 168 2.29 1.79 -3.34
CA LEU A 168 2.39 1.36 -1.95
C LEU A 168 2.86 2.50 -1.03
N LEU A 169 3.99 3.13 -1.35
CA LEU A 169 4.53 4.25 -0.57
C LEU A 169 3.56 5.43 -0.54
N PHE A 170 2.93 5.73 -1.68
CA PHE A 170 1.87 6.74 -1.77
C PHE A 170 0.72 6.40 -0.80
N GLY A 171 0.21 5.17 -0.86
CA GLY A 171 -0.87 4.71 0.01
C GLY A 171 -0.50 4.80 1.50
N ALA A 172 0.70 4.36 1.87
CA ALA A 172 1.21 4.44 3.23
C ALA A 172 1.30 5.87 3.77
N ILE A 173 1.82 6.81 2.99
CA ILE A 173 1.92 8.23 3.39
C ILE A 173 0.52 8.82 3.60
N PHE A 174 -0.40 8.59 2.66
CA PHE A 174 -1.77 9.11 2.76
C PHE A 174 -2.55 8.50 3.93
N PHE A 175 -2.33 7.22 4.24
CA PHE A 175 -2.90 6.59 5.42
C PHE A 175 -2.39 7.24 6.71
N ILE A 176 -1.06 7.43 6.83
CA ILE A 176 -0.46 8.10 8.00
C ILE A 176 -1.02 9.51 8.18
N ILE A 177 -1.12 10.29 7.10
CA ILE A 177 -1.72 11.63 7.14
C ILE A 177 -3.18 11.54 7.59
N SER A 178 -3.94 10.55 7.10
CA SER A 178 -5.32 10.36 7.52
C SER A 178 -5.43 10.13 9.02
N ASP A 179 -4.55 9.32 9.61
CA ASP A 179 -4.57 9.03 11.05
C ASP A 179 -4.13 10.21 11.91
N ILE A 180 -3.17 11.00 11.42
CA ILE A 180 -2.81 12.28 12.05
C ILE A 180 -4.02 13.21 12.09
N LEU A 181 -4.72 13.38 10.96
CA LEU A 181 -5.91 14.23 10.88
C LEU A 181 -7.04 13.72 11.79
N LEU A 182 -7.23 12.40 11.86
CA LEU A 182 -8.23 11.77 12.72
C LEU A 182 -7.91 12.00 14.20
N ALA A 183 -6.66 11.80 14.61
CA ALA A 183 -6.24 11.99 15.99
C ALA A 183 -6.38 13.46 16.43
N ILE A 184 -6.01 14.41 15.57
CA ILE A 184 -6.22 15.84 15.86
C ILE A 184 -7.72 16.14 15.99
N ALA A 185 -8.55 15.60 15.09
CA ALA A 185 -10.00 15.78 15.13
C ALA A 185 -10.66 15.15 16.37
N LEU A 186 -10.08 14.08 16.93
CA LEU A 186 -10.60 13.38 18.11
C LEU A 186 -10.14 13.99 19.43
N PHE A 187 -8.91 14.51 19.51
CA PHE A 187 -8.28 14.87 20.79
C PHE A 187 -7.97 16.35 20.95
N ALA A 188 -7.51 17.03 19.90
CA ALA A 188 -7.02 18.41 20.01
C ALA A 188 -8.07 19.43 19.57
N HIS A 189 -8.62 19.25 18.36
CA HIS A 189 -9.46 20.24 17.70
C HIS A 189 -10.61 19.54 16.97
N PRO A 190 -11.83 19.50 17.54
CA PRO A 190 -12.98 18.81 16.94
C PRO A 190 -13.60 19.62 15.80
N ILE A 191 -12.82 19.90 14.75
CA ILE A 191 -13.23 20.76 13.64
C ILE A 191 -13.65 19.93 12.43
N SER A 192 -14.83 20.22 11.88
CA SER A 192 -15.45 19.42 10.83
C SER A 192 -14.63 19.30 9.54
N TYR A 193 -13.83 20.32 9.17
CA TYR A 193 -12.98 20.23 7.98
C TYR A 193 -11.87 19.17 8.12
N LEU A 194 -11.36 18.92 9.34
CA LEU A 194 -10.35 17.88 9.56
C LEU A 194 -10.90 16.50 9.26
N ARG A 195 -12.18 16.25 9.59
CA ARG A 195 -12.85 15.01 9.23
C ARG A 195 -12.90 14.86 7.71
N PHE A 196 -13.31 15.89 6.97
CA PHE A 196 -13.31 15.86 5.50
C PHE A 196 -11.94 15.49 4.91
N PHE A 197 -10.87 16.17 5.34
CA PHE A 197 -9.52 15.84 4.86
C PHE A 197 -9.05 14.46 5.30
N ASN A 198 -9.43 13.99 6.49
CA ASN A 198 -9.20 12.62 6.93
C ASN A 198 -9.87 11.62 5.96
N TYR A 199 -11.13 11.83 5.54
CA TYR A 199 -11.77 10.96 4.55
C TYR A 199 -11.00 10.96 3.23
N CYS A 200 -10.68 12.12 2.67
CA CYS A 200 -9.96 12.22 1.40
C CYS A 200 -8.61 11.49 1.44
N THR A 201 -7.84 11.71 2.50
CA THR A 201 -6.52 11.10 2.66
C THR A 201 -6.62 9.59 2.95
N TYR A 202 -7.62 9.16 3.72
CA TYR A 202 -7.89 7.75 3.99
C TYR A 202 -8.21 6.96 2.71
N ILE A 203 -9.08 7.51 1.86
CA ILE A 203 -9.48 6.91 0.59
C ILE A 203 -8.27 6.76 -0.33
N LEU A 204 -7.45 7.81 -0.45
CA LEU A 204 -6.22 7.78 -1.24
C LEU A 204 -5.22 6.75 -0.67
N GLY A 205 -5.15 6.64 0.66
CA GLY A 205 -4.34 5.67 1.37
C GLY A 205 -4.72 4.23 1.03
N GLN A 206 -5.99 3.87 1.26
CA GLN A 206 -6.54 2.54 0.99
C GLN A 206 -6.46 2.17 -0.49
N TRP A 207 -6.73 3.13 -1.38
CA TRP A 207 -6.55 2.94 -2.80
C TRP A 207 -5.09 2.66 -3.16
N GLY A 208 -4.12 3.44 -2.65
CA GLY A 208 -2.70 3.23 -2.93
C GLY A 208 -2.20 1.86 -2.45
N ILE A 209 -2.59 1.45 -1.24
CA ILE A 209 -2.26 0.14 -0.67
C ILE A 209 -2.87 -0.99 -1.50
N SER A 210 -4.16 -0.93 -1.83
CA SER A 210 -4.81 -1.96 -2.65
C SER A 210 -4.28 -1.99 -4.10
N ALA A 211 -4.01 -0.84 -4.69
CA ALA A 211 -3.45 -0.73 -6.05
C ALA A 211 -2.00 -1.21 -6.13
N SER A 212 -1.31 -1.37 -5.00
CA SER A 212 0.02 -1.99 -4.95
C SER A 212 0.01 -3.50 -5.19
N ILE A 213 -1.16 -4.15 -5.20
CA ILE A 213 -1.34 -5.58 -5.51
C ILE A 213 -1.04 -5.89 -7.00
N ASP A 214 -0.76 -4.87 -7.81
CA ASP A 214 -0.81 -4.90 -9.27
C ASP A 214 -0.06 -6.06 -9.98
N LEU A 215 -0.55 -6.30 -11.20
CA LEU A 215 -0.87 -7.60 -11.77
C LEU A 215 0.25 -8.43 -12.43
N ASP A 216 1.47 -7.92 -12.68
CA ASP A 216 2.38 -8.65 -13.58
C ASP A 216 3.87 -8.26 -13.55
N GLN A 217 4.38 -7.72 -12.44
CA GLN A 217 5.76 -7.19 -12.44
C GLN A 217 6.62 -7.72 -11.29
N LEU A 218 7.05 -8.97 -11.43
CA LEU A 218 8.49 -9.22 -11.28
C LEU A 218 9.14 -8.87 -12.63
N PRO A 219 10.30 -8.19 -12.67
CA PRO A 219 11.01 -7.99 -13.92
C PRO A 219 11.17 -9.33 -14.65
N LYS A 220 10.80 -9.39 -15.93
CA LYS A 220 11.21 -10.48 -16.83
C LYS A 220 12.72 -10.38 -17.08
N ASP A 221 13.53 -10.64 -16.07
CA ASP A 221 15.00 -10.73 -16.23
C ASP A 221 15.47 -12.17 -16.53
N SER A 222 14.56 -13.13 -16.75
CA SER A 222 14.92 -14.50 -17.12
C SER A 222 14.90 -14.80 -18.63
N ASP A 223 14.36 -13.93 -19.50
CA ASP A 223 14.24 -14.24 -20.94
C ASP A 223 15.41 -13.70 -21.81
N LYS A 224 16.42 -13.08 -21.20
CA LYS A 224 17.67 -12.69 -21.88
C LYS A 224 18.79 -13.73 -21.76
N GLY A 225 18.71 -14.63 -20.77
CA GLY A 225 19.71 -15.69 -20.57
C GLY A 225 19.56 -16.88 -21.50
N GLU A 226 18.35 -17.17 -21.98
CA GLU A 226 18.08 -18.39 -22.75
C GLU A 226 18.35 -18.20 -24.26
N LYS A 227 18.19 -16.98 -24.78
CA LYS A 227 18.50 -16.65 -26.20
C LYS A 227 20.00 -16.52 -26.50
N GLN A 228 20.86 -16.33 -25.50
CA GLN A 228 22.32 -16.34 -25.71
C GLN A 228 22.93 -17.74 -25.60
N SER A 229 22.33 -18.64 -24.81
CA SER A 229 22.80 -20.04 -24.69
C SER A 229 22.43 -20.90 -25.92
N SER A 230 21.29 -20.64 -26.57
CA SER A 230 20.85 -21.42 -27.74
C SER A 230 21.62 -21.10 -29.03
N ASN A 231 22.34 -19.97 -29.10
CA ASN A 231 23.05 -19.55 -30.31
C ASN A 231 24.55 -19.97 -30.35
N GLN A 232 25.04 -20.70 -29.33
CA GLN A 232 26.44 -21.16 -29.26
C GLN A 232 26.66 -22.66 -29.52
N LYS A 233 25.63 -23.45 -29.82
CA LYS A 233 25.80 -24.86 -30.20
C LYS A 233 25.50 -25.11 -31.69
N LYS A 234 26.36 -24.60 -32.58
CA LYS A 234 26.56 -25.23 -33.90
C LYS A 234 27.70 -26.26 -33.79
N PRO A 235 27.48 -27.54 -34.12
CA PRO A 235 28.55 -28.52 -34.07
C PRO A 235 29.58 -28.25 -35.18
N LYS A 236 30.86 -28.16 -34.81
CA LYS A 236 32.00 -28.29 -35.73
C LYS A 236 32.03 -29.72 -36.31
N LYS A 237 31.22 -29.99 -37.32
CA LYS A 237 31.44 -31.11 -38.26
C LYS A 237 31.40 -30.49 -39.64
N ASP A 238 32.58 -30.18 -40.19
CA ASP A 238 32.84 -30.10 -41.65
C ASP A 238 34.26 -29.65 -42.03
N LEU A 239 35.14 -29.35 -41.07
CA LEU A 239 36.55 -29.01 -41.37
C LEU A 239 37.49 -30.21 -41.62
N LYS A 240 36.99 -31.46 -41.59
CA LYS A 240 37.83 -32.66 -41.85
C LYS A 240 37.69 -33.29 -43.24
N LYS A 241 36.86 -32.75 -44.14
CA LYS A 241 36.69 -33.32 -45.50
C LYS A 241 37.45 -32.60 -46.63
N LYS A 242 38.17 -31.49 -46.36
CA LYS A 242 38.91 -30.76 -47.40
C LYS A 242 40.39 -31.13 -47.55
N ASN A 243 40.98 -31.88 -46.62
CA ASN A 243 42.39 -32.31 -46.74
C ASN A 243 42.60 -33.69 -47.41
N ASN A 244 41.54 -34.42 -47.76
CA ASN A 244 41.68 -35.74 -48.39
C ASN A 244 41.44 -35.75 -49.92
N LYS A 245 41.50 -34.57 -50.57
CA LYS A 245 41.39 -34.44 -52.04
C LYS A 245 42.64 -33.86 -52.73
N ARG A 246 43.74 -33.64 -52.00
CA ARG A 246 45.01 -33.15 -52.58
C ARG A 246 46.11 -34.19 -52.76
N THR A 247 45.92 -35.44 -52.34
CA THR A 247 46.93 -36.52 -52.45
C THR A 247 46.58 -37.62 -53.45
N ARG A 248 45.75 -37.34 -54.46
CA ARG A 248 45.42 -38.31 -55.52
C ARG A 248 45.47 -37.77 -56.96
N LYS A 249 46.29 -36.75 -57.18
CA LYS A 249 46.69 -36.30 -58.53
C LYS A 249 48.20 -36.08 -58.54
N GLU A 250 48.95 -37.17 -58.42
CA GLU A 250 50.37 -37.28 -58.77
C GLU A 250 50.72 -38.76 -58.69
N LYS A 251 50.41 -39.46 -59.79
CA LYS A 251 51.02 -40.70 -60.29
C LYS A 251 50.42 -40.98 -61.65
#